data_AF-A0A3S1BLS3-F1
#
_entry.id   AF-A0A3S1BLS3-F1
#
_cell.length_a   1.000
_cell.length_b   1.000
_cell.length_c   1.000
_cell.angle_alpha   90.00
_cell.angle_beta   90.00
_cell.angle_gamma   90.00
#
_symmetry.space_group_name_H-M   'P 1'
#
loop_
_entity.id
_entity.type
_entity.pdbx_description
1 polymer ?
#
loop_
_entity_poly.entity_id
_entity_poly.type
_entity_poly.pdbx_seq_one_letter_code
_entity_poly.pdbx_strand_id
1 'polypeptide(L)'
;LIVRRLGDGYTSRRCTCDPVSGLCTWGLPNYTRCQSVYLIEIYDMLMNIKLGYQVQPVMTVYHKLLHIARQARHRMFAGDLDITAKNLYMIVTMATDFPDLADEEFSITDLAEFLSILLEEAASVTLEEKQELFVGGRLIQMAESLQTLASKGLLRLQDAQAETVEIELVSK
;
A
#
# COMPACT_ATOMS: atom_id res chain seq x y z
N LEU A 1 -8.99 15.42 28.95
CA LEU A 1 -8.41 15.84 27.67
C LEU A 1 -7.85 14.60 26.96
N ILE A 2 -8.57 14.05 25.99
CA ILE A 2 -8.08 12.93 25.17
C ILE A 2 -7.34 13.55 23.99
N VAL A 3 -6.01 13.54 24.05
CA VAL A 3 -5.17 13.94 22.92
C VAL A 3 -5.21 12.79 21.92
N ARG A 4 -6.13 12.85 20.95
CA ARG A 4 -5.99 12.09 19.70
C ARG A 4 -4.87 12.77 18.91
N ARG A 5 -3.65 12.23 18.92
CA ARG A 5 -2.64 12.56 17.89
C ARG A 5 -3.18 12.03 16.56
N LEU A 6 -3.90 12.88 15.83
CA LEU A 6 -4.38 12.59 14.47
C LEU A 6 -3.20 12.77 13.51
N GLY A 7 -2.39 11.73 13.38
CA GLY A 7 -1.31 11.63 12.40
C GLY A 7 -0.13 12.58 12.63
N ASP A 8 1.01 12.21 12.06
CA ASP A 8 2.11 13.13 11.84
C ASP A 8 2.02 13.61 10.38
N GLY A 9 2.13 14.92 10.16
CA GLY A 9 2.02 15.50 8.82
C GLY A 9 1.40 16.89 8.76
N TYR A 10 1.11 17.32 7.53
CA TYR A 10 0.37 18.55 7.25
C TYR A 10 -0.65 18.30 6.14
N THR A 11 -1.69 19.13 6.08
CA THR A 11 -2.66 19.16 4.98
C THR A 11 -2.44 20.40 4.13
N SER A 12 -2.75 20.31 2.85
CA SER A 12 -2.80 21.48 1.96
C SER A 12 -4.21 21.66 1.42
N ARG A 13 -4.56 22.88 1.03
CA ARG A 13 -5.85 23.18 0.42
C ARG A 13 -5.67 24.28 -0.61
N ARG A 14 -6.15 24.05 -1.83
CA ARG A 14 -6.06 25.02 -2.91
C ARG A 14 -7.30 25.92 -2.93
N CYS A 15 -7.09 27.23 -3.05
CA CYS A 15 -8.16 28.17 -3.38
C CYS A 15 -8.12 28.42 -4.89
N THR A 16 -9.25 28.25 -5.57
CA THR A 16 -9.38 28.49 -7.01
C THR A 16 -10.40 29.60 -7.23
N CYS A 17 -10.02 30.61 -8.01
CA CYS A 17 -10.90 31.71 -8.38
C CYS A 17 -11.33 31.54 -9.83
N ASP A 18 -12.63 31.57 -10.08
CA ASP A 18 -13.16 31.58 -11.43
C ASP A 18 -12.92 32.98 -12.05
N PRO A 19 -12.14 33.09 -13.14
CA PRO A 19 -11.85 34.38 -13.76
C PRO A 19 -13.08 35.05 -14.37
N VAL A 20 -14.17 34.31 -14.63
CA VAL A 20 -15.41 34.86 -15.22
C VAL A 20 -16.34 35.43 -14.14
N SER A 21 -16.59 34.68 -13.07
CA SER A 21 -17.48 35.14 -11.98
C SER A 21 -16.77 35.93 -10.87
N GLY A 22 -15.43 35.90 -10.80
CA GLY A 22 -14.65 36.53 -9.74
C GLY A 22 -14.81 35.86 -8.37
N LEU A 23 -15.57 34.76 -8.28
CA LEU A 23 -15.79 34.02 -7.04
C LEU A 23 -14.64 33.04 -6.80
N CYS A 24 -14.13 33.06 -5.58
CA CYS A 24 -13.09 32.13 -5.13
C CYS A 24 -13.71 31.06 -4.23
N THR A 25 -13.39 29.80 -4.50
CA THR A 25 -13.82 28.67 -3.69
C THR A 25 -12.61 27.87 -3.23
N TRP A 26 -12.73 27.33 -2.02
CA TRP A 26 -11.74 26.40 -1.50
C TRP A 26 -12.04 24.99 -1.99
N GLY A 27 -11.04 24.33 -2.57
CA GLY A 27 -11.11 22.91 -2.95
C GLY A 27 -11.24 21.97 -1.74
N LEU A 28 -11.19 20.67 -1.97
CA LEU A 28 -11.09 19.71 -0.86
C LEU A 28 -9.69 19.76 -0.24
N PRO A 29 -9.54 19.48 1.07
CA PRO A 29 -8.23 19.31 1.68
C PRO A 29 -7.52 18.08 1.07
N ASN A 30 -6.21 18.21 0.88
CA ASN A 30 -5.32 17.17 0.38
C ASN A 30 -4.57 16.55 1.57
N TYR A 31 -4.67 15.22 1.70
CA TYR A 31 -4.11 14.45 2.80
C TYR A 31 -2.90 13.58 2.41
N THR A 32 -2.25 13.83 1.26
CA THR A 32 -1.08 13.05 0.78
C THR A 32 0.08 13.05 1.77
N ARG A 33 0.18 14.08 2.61
CA ARG A 33 1.25 14.26 3.62
C ARG A 33 0.81 13.92 5.04
N CYS A 34 -0.39 13.34 5.22
CA CYS A 34 -0.89 12.90 6.51
C CYS A 34 -0.70 11.39 6.66
N GLN A 35 0.06 10.97 7.68
CA GLN A 35 0.37 9.57 7.93
C GLN A 35 0.02 9.22 9.38
N SER A 36 -0.63 8.08 9.52
CA SER A 36 -0.96 7.48 10.80
C SER A 36 0.30 6.91 11.46
N VAL A 37 0.49 7.20 12.74
CA VAL A 37 1.70 6.83 13.51
C VAL A 37 2.05 5.35 13.40
N TYR A 38 1.05 4.46 13.41
CA TYR A 38 1.27 3.02 13.30
C TYR A 38 1.89 2.59 11.95
N LEU A 39 1.71 3.35 10.87
CA LEU A 39 2.36 3.07 9.58
C LEU A 39 3.81 3.58 9.54
N ILE A 40 4.09 4.66 10.27
CA ILE A 40 5.46 5.16 10.49
C ILE A 40 6.24 4.14 11.31
N GLU A 41 5.63 3.57 12.36
CA GLU A 41 6.25 2.49 13.14
C GLU A 41 6.59 1.26 12.28
N ILE A 42 5.72 0.87 11.33
CA ILE A 42 6.04 -0.20 10.37
C ILE A 42 7.24 0.17 9.50
N TYR A 43 7.30 1.41 9.01
CA TYR A 43 8.42 1.89 8.22
C TYR A 43 9.75 1.81 9.01
N ASP A 44 9.74 2.24 10.28
CA ASP A 44 10.91 2.17 11.16
C ASP A 44 11.34 0.72 11.42
N MET A 45 10.39 -0.20 11.61
CA MET A 45 10.68 -1.63 11.73
C MET A 45 11.40 -2.17 10.48
N LEU A 46 10.92 -1.82 9.28
CA LEU A 46 11.55 -2.22 8.02
C LEU A 46 12.94 -1.60 7.87
N MET A 47 13.12 -0.34 8.27
CA MET A 47 14.42 0.32 8.23
C MET A 47 15.43 -0.35 9.16
N ASN A 48 15.02 -0.77 10.36
CA ASN A 48 15.89 -1.50 11.28
C ASN A 48 16.34 -2.84 10.68
N ILE A 49 15.43 -3.60 10.07
CA ILE A 49 15.76 -4.85 9.37
C ILE A 49 16.76 -4.57 8.23
N LYS A 50 16.51 -3.53 7.42
CA LYS A 50 17.39 -3.14 6.32
C LYS A 50 18.82 -2.79 6.78
N LEU A 51 18.94 -2.21 7.97
CA LEU A 51 20.22 -1.86 8.58
C LEU A 51 20.93 -3.05 9.25
N GLY A 52 20.35 -4.25 9.18
CA GLY A 52 20.91 -5.48 9.74
C GLY A 52 20.50 -5.76 11.18
N TYR A 53 19.61 -4.96 11.78
CA TYR A 53 19.04 -5.27 13.09
C TYR A 53 17.93 -6.31 12.93
N GLN A 54 18.26 -7.58 13.15
CA GLN A 54 17.31 -8.70 13.09
C GLN A 54 16.46 -8.79 14.37
N VAL A 55 15.68 -7.73 14.65
CA VAL A 55 14.80 -7.66 15.83
C VAL A 55 13.56 -8.55 15.64
N GLN A 56 13.12 -8.73 14.40
CA GLN A 56 11.98 -9.57 14.04
C GLN A 56 12.03 -9.98 12.54
N PRO A 57 11.38 -11.08 12.15
CA PRO A 57 11.30 -11.51 10.75
C PRO A 57 10.50 -10.54 9.87
N VAL A 58 10.80 -10.50 8.56
CA VAL A 58 10.09 -9.63 7.59
C VAL A 58 8.61 -10.01 7.50
N MET A 59 8.29 -11.30 7.60
CA MET A 59 6.90 -11.77 7.50
C MET A 59 6.04 -11.36 8.69
N THR A 60 6.63 -11.22 9.88
CA THR A 60 5.94 -10.63 11.04
C THR A 60 5.51 -9.18 10.75
N VAL A 61 6.35 -8.41 10.07
CA VAL A 61 6.03 -7.03 9.67
C VAL A 61 4.96 -7.01 8.58
N TYR A 62 5.05 -7.93 7.62
CA TYR A 62 4.03 -8.12 6.58
C TYR A 62 2.65 -8.37 7.16
N HIS A 63 2.50 -9.36 8.04
CA HIS A 63 1.20 -9.69 8.64
C HIS A 63 0.63 -8.54 9.47
N LYS A 64 1.49 -7.84 10.21
CA LYS A 64 1.10 -6.65 10.95
C LYS A 64 0.57 -5.55 10.02
N LEU A 65 1.25 -5.31 8.90
CA LEU A 65 0.84 -4.32 7.92
C LEU A 65 -0.47 -4.72 7.22
N LEU A 66 -0.62 -5.99 6.82
CA LEU A 66 -1.85 -6.52 6.23
C LEU A 66 -3.04 -6.39 7.22
N HIS A 67 -2.81 -6.70 8.49
CA HIS A 67 -3.83 -6.53 9.53
C HIS A 67 -4.28 -5.07 9.66
N ILE A 68 -3.33 -4.13 9.67
CA ILE A 68 -3.62 -2.69 9.67
C ILE A 68 -4.42 -2.32 8.41
N ALA A 69 -4.03 -2.82 7.24
CA ALA A 69 -4.70 -2.52 5.98
C ALA A 69 -6.15 -3.01 5.97
N ARG A 70 -6.39 -4.25 6.43
CA ARG A 70 -7.74 -4.82 6.60
C ARG A 70 -8.61 -3.98 7.52
N GLN A 71 -8.05 -3.54 8.65
CA GLN A 71 -8.77 -2.69 9.59
C GLN A 71 -9.07 -1.30 9.03
N ALA A 72 -8.12 -0.71 8.31
CA ALA A 72 -8.22 0.64 7.78
C ALA A 72 -8.92 0.73 6.40
N ARG A 73 -9.38 -0.41 5.84
CA ARG A 73 -10.13 -0.44 4.58
C ARG A 73 -11.28 0.56 4.59
N HIS A 74 -11.37 1.36 3.53
CA HIS A 74 -12.27 2.47 3.28
C HIS A 74 -12.12 3.67 4.23
N ARG A 75 -11.01 3.73 4.97
CA ARG A 75 -10.73 4.77 5.97
C ARG A 75 -9.30 5.28 5.89
N MET A 76 -8.53 4.89 4.87
CA MET A 76 -7.15 5.36 4.74
C MET A 76 -7.13 6.79 4.22
N PHE A 77 -6.29 7.63 4.85
CA PHE A 77 -5.92 8.90 4.22
C PHE A 77 -5.02 8.64 3.00
N ALA A 78 -4.95 9.60 2.07
CA ALA A 78 -4.07 9.48 0.91
C ALA A 78 -2.60 9.20 1.29
N GLY A 79 -2.09 9.85 2.36
CA GLY A 79 -0.75 9.57 2.86
C GLY A 79 -0.60 8.18 3.52
N ASP A 80 -1.64 7.66 4.17
CA ASP A 80 -1.67 6.28 4.70
C ASP A 80 -1.58 5.25 3.57
N LEU A 81 -2.29 5.50 2.48
CA LEU A 81 -2.24 4.68 1.29
C LEU A 81 -0.83 4.66 0.66
N ASP A 82 -0.18 5.83 0.52
CA ASP A 82 1.17 5.91 -0.05
C ASP A 82 2.20 5.14 0.79
N ILE A 83 2.20 5.36 2.11
CA ILE A 83 3.16 4.71 3.01
C ILE A 83 2.88 3.21 3.14
N THR A 84 1.61 2.79 3.10
CA THR A 84 1.25 1.35 3.10
C THR A 84 1.77 0.67 1.84
N ALA A 85 1.54 1.25 0.67
CA ALA A 85 2.07 0.74 -0.59
C ALA A 85 3.61 0.72 -0.62
N LYS A 86 4.24 1.77 -0.06
CA LYS A 86 5.71 1.83 0.10
C LYS A 86 6.24 0.72 1.01
N ASN A 87 5.62 0.50 2.16
CA ASN A 87 6.03 -0.52 3.12
C ASN A 87 5.86 -1.93 2.55
N LEU A 88 4.73 -2.21 1.87
CA LEU A 88 4.53 -3.50 1.21
C LEU A 88 5.57 -3.74 0.11
N TYR A 89 5.85 -2.73 -0.71
CA TYR A 89 6.90 -2.83 -1.73
C TYR A 89 8.27 -3.12 -1.09
N MET A 90 8.64 -2.40 -0.03
CA MET A 90 9.88 -2.65 0.71
C MET A 90 9.96 -4.07 1.27
N ILE A 91 8.87 -4.61 1.81
CA ILE A 91 8.78 -6.00 2.29
C ILE A 91 9.07 -6.98 1.16
N VAL A 92 8.38 -6.84 0.03
CA VAL A 92 8.52 -7.72 -1.14
C VAL A 92 9.94 -7.66 -1.71
N THR A 93 10.50 -6.45 -1.82
CA THR A 93 11.89 -6.26 -2.26
C THR A 93 12.88 -6.89 -1.29
N MET A 94 12.72 -6.70 0.03
CA MET A 94 13.62 -7.30 1.02
C MET A 94 13.59 -8.82 0.99
N ALA A 95 12.40 -9.42 0.92
CA ALA A 95 12.26 -10.87 0.82
C ALA A 95 12.86 -11.39 -0.51
N THR A 96 12.71 -10.63 -1.59
CA THR A 96 13.30 -10.98 -2.88
C THR A 96 14.83 -10.89 -2.84
N ASP A 97 15.40 -9.80 -2.35
CA ASP A 97 16.85 -9.56 -2.35
C ASP A 97 17.57 -10.44 -1.31
N PHE A 98 16.91 -10.71 -0.19
CA PHE A 98 17.43 -11.49 0.94
C PHE A 98 16.40 -12.52 1.41
N PRO A 99 16.26 -13.67 0.70
CA PRO A 99 15.28 -14.70 1.03
C PRO A 99 15.34 -15.21 2.48
N ASP A 100 16.53 -15.26 3.07
CA ASP A 100 16.73 -15.69 4.47
C ASP A 100 16.04 -14.79 5.52
N LEU A 101 15.61 -13.59 5.14
CA LEU A 101 14.83 -12.70 6.01
C LEU A 101 13.33 -13.04 6.04
N ALA A 102 12.86 -13.82 5.07
CA ALA A 102 11.51 -14.36 5.02
C ALA A 102 11.51 -15.77 5.63
N ASP A 103 11.05 -15.87 6.87
CA ASP A 103 10.93 -17.12 7.63
C ASP A 103 9.77 -18.01 7.16
N GLU A 104 8.89 -17.48 6.31
CA GLU A 104 7.79 -18.19 5.68
C GLU A 104 7.46 -17.60 4.29
N GLU A 105 6.70 -18.37 3.50
CA GLU A 105 6.24 -17.97 2.16
C GLU A 105 5.07 -16.97 2.25
N PHE A 106 4.99 -16.05 1.27
CA PHE A 106 3.80 -15.23 1.07
C PHE A 106 2.64 -16.10 0.60
N SER A 107 1.50 -15.98 1.27
CA SER A 107 0.23 -16.50 0.75
C SER A 107 -0.24 -15.65 -0.44
N ILE A 108 -0.51 -16.29 -1.58
CA ILE A 108 -1.03 -15.59 -2.76
C ILE A 108 -2.40 -14.95 -2.50
N THR A 109 -3.23 -15.57 -1.67
CA THR A 109 -4.57 -15.05 -1.35
C THR A 109 -4.49 -13.80 -0.48
N ASP A 110 -3.62 -13.82 0.55
CA ASP A 110 -3.37 -12.66 1.39
C ASP A 110 -2.75 -11.51 0.58
N LEU A 111 -1.80 -11.81 -0.31
CA LEU A 111 -1.15 -10.79 -1.13
C LEU A 111 -2.13 -10.19 -2.14
N ALA A 112 -2.97 -11.00 -2.78
CA ALA A 112 -4.02 -10.54 -3.68
C ALA A 112 -5.05 -9.68 -2.94
N GLU A 113 -5.48 -10.08 -1.74
CA GLU A 113 -6.35 -9.26 -0.89
C GLU A 113 -5.70 -7.93 -0.56
N PHE A 114 -4.41 -7.93 -0.20
CA PHE A 114 -3.70 -6.71 0.15
C PHE A 114 -3.64 -5.75 -1.05
N LEU A 115 -3.28 -6.26 -2.24
CA LEU A 115 -3.29 -5.46 -3.46
C LEU A 115 -4.69 -4.93 -3.79
N SER A 116 -5.74 -5.74 -3.56
CA SER A 116 -7.14 -5.31 -3.75
C SER A 116 -7.52 -4.16 -2.82
N ILE A 117 -7.13 -4.21 -1.53
CA ILE A 117 -7.36 -3.11 -0.59
C ILE A 117 -6.69 -1.83 -1.10
N LEU A 118 -5.41 -1.91 -1.51
CA LEU A 118 -4.69 -0.74 -2.01
C LEU A 118 -5.31 -0.16 -3.30
N LEU A 119 -5.81 -1.01 -4.20
CA LEU A 119 -6.49 -0.58 -5.42
C LEU A 119 -7.82 0.12 -5.13
N GLU A 120 -8.62 -0.41 -4.21
CA GLU A 120 -9.89 0.20 -3.79
C GLU A 120 -9.67 1.57 -3.14
N GLU A 121 -8.72 1.67 -2.22
CA GLU A 121 -8.38 2.95 -1.60
C GLU A 121 -7.84 3.94 -2.65
N ALA A 122 -6.96 3.49 -3.55
CA ALA A 122 -6.44 4.33 -4.63
C ALA A 122 -7.53 4.80 -5.59
N ALA A 123 -8.57 4.01 -5.83
CA ALA A 123 -9.70 4.44 -6.64
C ALA A 123 -10.46 5.62 -5.98
N SER A 124 -10.56 5.60 -4.65
CA SER A 124 -11.35 6.54 -3.84
C SER A 124 -10.69 7.93 -3.60
N VAL A 125 -9.37 8.05 -3.75
CA VAL A 125 -8.67 9.33 -3.54
C VAL A 125 -8.94 10.34 -4.66
N THR A 126 -8.81 11.63 -4.35
CA THR A 126 -9.08 12.73 -5.30
C THR A 126 -8.05 12.76 -6.44
N LEU A 127 -8.38 13.40 -7.57
CA LEU A 127 -7.45 13.52 -8.70
C LEU A 127 -6.16 14.29 -8.32
N GLU A 128 -6.28 15.31 -7.47
CA GLU A 128 -5.12 16.06 -6.97
C GLU A 128 -4.21 15.16 -6.13
N GLU A 129 -4.77 14.35 -5.24
CA GLU A 129 -3.99 13.39 -4.46
C GLU A 129 -3.34 12.33 -5.36
N LYS A 130 -4.07 11.77 -6.35
CA LYS A 130 -3.54 10.79 -7.32
C LYS A 130 -2.27 11.26 -8.04
N GLN A 131 -2.14 12.57 -8.29
CA GLN A 131 -0.97 13.15 -8.96
C GLN A 131 0.28 13.18 -8.06
N GLU A 132 0.09 13.17 -6.74
CA GLU A 132 1.18 13.19 -5.77
C GLU A 132 1.55 11.79 -5.25
N LEU A 133 0.60 10.85 -5.30
CA LEU A 133 0.78 9.49 -4.81
C LEU A 133 1.59 8.63 -5.79
N PHE A 134 2.48 7.78 -5.27
CA PHE A 134 3.25 6.82 -6.07
C PHE A 134 2.75 5.38 -5.86
N VAL A 135 1.44 5.22 -5.65
CA VAL A 135 0.83 3.92 -5.36
C VAL A 135 0.81 3.04 -6.61
N GLY A 136 0.30 3.56 -7.74
CA GLY A 136 0.17 2.78 -8.97
C GLY A 136 1.49 2.22 -9.50
N GLY A 137 2.55 3.02 -9.47
CA GLY A 137 3.89 2.57 -9.86
C GLY A 137 4.39 1.41 -8.98
N ARG A 138 4.20 1.50 -7.66
CA ARG A 138 4.56 0.42 -6.73
C ARG A 138 3.72 -0.83 -6.92
N LEU A 139 2.42 -0.70 -7.19
CA LEU A 139 1.55 -1.85 -7.47
C LEU A 139 2.02 -2.62 -8.71
N ILE A 140 2.42 -1.92 -9.77
CA ILE A 140 2.98 -2.53 -10.99
C ILE A 140 4.30 -3.26 -10.66
N GLN A 141 5.21 -2.59 -9.95
CA GLN A 141 6.49 -3.20 -9.55
C GLN A 141 6.31 -4.42 -8.64
N MET A 142 5.29 -4.41 -7.78
CA MET A 142 4.95 -5.59 -6.96
C MET A 142 4.41 -6.72 -7.81
N ALA A 143 3.56 -6.44 -8.80
CA ALA A 143 3.07 -7.45 -9.75
C ALA A 143 4.22 -8.10 -10.52
N GLU A 144 5.21 -7.32 -10.95
CA GLU A 144 6.44 -7.84 -11.58
C GLU A 144 7.27 -8.70 -10.59
N SER A 145 7.29 -8.32 -9.31
CA SER A 145 8.00 -9.05 -8.26
C SER A 145 7.35 -10.39 -7.91
N LEU A 146 6.06 -10.59 -8.20
CA LEU A 146 5.36 -11.87 -7.94
C LEU A 146 6.02 -13.05 -8.65
N GLN A 147 6.43 -12.86 -9.91
CA GLN A 147 7.14 -13.89 -10.68
C GLN A 147 8.47 -14.25 -10.01
N THR A 148 9.16 -13.25 -9.47
CA THR A 148 10.43 -13.45 -8.77
C THR A 148 10.24 -14.15 -7.42
N LEU A 149 9.19 -13.82 -6.67
CA LEU A 149 8.84 -14.54 -5.45
C LEU A 149 8.52 -16.01 -5.74
N ALA A 150 7.75 -16.28 -6.80
CA ALA A 150 7.42 -17.64 -7.22
C ALA A 150 8.66 -18.45 -7.61
N SER A 151 9.57 -17.89 -8.39
CA SER A 151 10.80 -18.59 -8.82
C SER A 151 11.77 -18.87 -7.68
N LYS A 152 11.71 -18.07 -6.60
CA LYS A 152 12.49 -18.26 -5.37
C LYS A 152 11.80 -19.16 -4.34
N GLY A 153 10.61 -19.69 -4.64
CA GLY A 153 9.84 -20.50 -3.70
C GLY A 153 9.35 -19.72 -2.48
N LEU A 154 9.21 -18.39 -2.59
CA LEU A 154 8.72 -17.50 -1.54
C LEU A 154 7.22 -17.18 -1.70
N LEU A 155 6.55 -17.76 -2.69
CA LEU A 155 5.13 -17.55 -2.95
C LEU A 155 4.40 -18.89 -2.93
N ARG A 156 3.47 -19.04 -1.98
CA ARG A 156 2.63 -20.22 -1.85
C ARG A 156 1.45 -20.13 -2.80
N LEU A 157 1.46 -20.93 -3.86
CA LEU A 157 0.40 -20.99 -4.87
C LEU A 157 -0.75 -21.94 -4.51
N GLN A 158 -0.58 -22.80 -3.50
CA GLN A 158 -1.48 -23.92 -3.21
C GLN A 158 -2.84 -23.50 -2.62
N ASP A 159 -3.03 -22.21 -2.27
CA ASP A 159 -4.27 -21.71 -1.66
C ASP A 159 -5.21 -21.01 -2.65
N ALA A 160 -4.78 -20.80 -3.91
CA ALA A 160 -5.65 -20.29 -4.97
C ALA A 160 -6.34 -21.47 -5.67
N GLN A 161 -7.61 -21.72 -5.36
CA GLN A 161 -8.45 -22.46 -6.30
C GLN A 161 -8.48 -21.64 -7.60
N ALA A 162 -7.74 -22.08 -8.61
CA ALA A 162 -7.77 -21.47 -9.92
C ALA A 162 -9.19 -21.66 -10.48
N GLU A 163 -10.04 -20.63 -10.39
CA GLU A 163 -11.22 -20.55 -11.24
C GLU A 163 -10.71 -20.40 -12.68
N THR A 164 -10.80 -21.48 -13.46
CA THR A 164 -10.67 -21.43 -14.91
C THR A 164 -11.73 -20.49 -15.45
N VAL A 165 -11.34 -19.27 -15.80
CA VAL A 165 -12.18 -18.36 -16.57
C VAL A 165 -12.10 -18.81 -18.02
N GLU A 166 -13.09 -19.58 -18.47
CA GLU A 166 -13.28 -19.86 -19.89
C GLU A 166 -13.70 -18.56 -20.59
N ILE A 167 -12.77 -17.97 -21.33
CA ILE A 167 -13.07 -16.81 -22.18
C ILE A 167 -13.68 -17.36 -23.48
N GLU A 168 -15.02 -17.35 -23.57
CA GLU A 168 -15.71 -17.54 -24.85
C GLU A 168 -15.42 -16.33 -25.75
N LEU A 169 -14.50 -16.51 -26.69
CA LEU A 169 -14.31 -15.56 -27.79
C LEU A 169 -15.52 -15.62 -28.72
N VAL A 170 -16.48 -14.72 -28.52
CA VAL A 170 -17.58 -14.52 -29.45
C VAL A 170 -17.04 -13.89 -30.74
N SER A 171 -16.80 -14.72 -31.76
CA SER A 171 -16.56 -14.22 -33.12
C SER A 171 -17.87 -13.73 -33.74
N LYS A 172 -17.89 -12.48 -34.21
CA LYS A 172 -18.87 -12.01 -35.20
C LYS A 172 -18.21 -11.91 -36.57
#